data_AF-A0A1U7F0M6-F1
#
_entry.id   AF-A0A1U7F0M6-F1
#
_cell.length_a   1.000
_cell.length_b   1.000
_cell.length_c   1.000
_cell.angle_alpha   90.00
_cell.angle_beta   90.00
_cell.angle_gamma   90.00
#
_symmetry.space_group_name_H-M   'P 1'
#
loop_
_entity.id
_entity.type
_entity.pdbx_description
1 polymer ?
#
loop_
_entity_poly.entity_id
_entity_poly.type
_entity_poly.pdbx_seq_one_letter_code
_entity_poly.pdbx_strand_id
1 'polypeptide(L)'
;MGGPDSQTVRTAMILMDGMINYLISRLTEEGLMGCINFILLSDHGMQQMDKKKSVVTMNYLGPQFNDMFFSGVVARVEINESAHSSQKGNHGNNYIAYRKDLVPIRFHYAGSPRIGDIVIKGRPGVCIFKTDEEKESYKLLGDHGYDNRIISMRAIFIAVGPDIAQNREISAFQNTELYNLFAHLLRIDAAPNNGTNGILFPVLRNPPALPITTIDQPSDQCTEKINMKLCNFSHNCQLMDNIYQNCSVIFHSSVSASYHFTGDLCSLQLCDAIIHFDKKLRKTIMVEGIMKNTIWTEEIKENCVTYIDNVTQTNSCEISKDDSYSLISLFGRLDSYYTFDLTRLVVPKVFVDGIWQYVLNETAEYLVKYGNLRFFSGAIYDQDGDGVRDSDEVIRNLRNISMTIQFECVISNY
;
A
#
# COMPACT_ATOMS: atom_id res chain seq x y z
N MET A 1 -22.82 13.92 -24.74
CA MET A 1 -22.87 12.45 -24.57
C MET A 1 -23.61 12.13 -23.28
N GLY A 2 -24.33 11.01 -23.21
CA GLY A 2 -25.06 10.60 -22.02
C GLY A 2 -24.14 10.21 -20.86
N GLY A 3 -24.66 10.21 -19.64
CA GLY A 3 -23.99 9.64 -18.46
C GLY A 3 -24.23 8.14 -18.33
N PRO A 4 -23.61 7.47 -17.34
CA PRO A 4 -23.72 6.02 -17.15
C PRO A 4 -25.18 5.51 -17.04
N ASP A 5 -26.08 6.30 -16.44
CA ASP A 5 -27.48 5.91 -16.23
C ASP A 5 -28.42 6.32 -17.40
N SER A 6 -27.85 6.73 -18.54
CA SER A 6 -28.64 7.24 -19.66
C SER A 6 -29.26 6.13 -20.52
N GLN A 7 -30.37 6.44 -21.18
CA GLN A 7 -30.99 5.52 -22.15
C GLN A 7 -30.04 5.19 -23.30
N THR A 8 -29.15 6.10 -23.69
CA THR A 8 -28.13 5.83 -24.72
C THR A 8 -27.18 4.72 -24.28
N VAL A 9 -26.70 4.75 -23.03
CA VAL A 9 -25.84 3.69 -22.48
C VAL A 9 -26.60 2.37 -22.38
N ARG A 10 -27.86 2.40 -21.91
CA ARG A 10 -28.71 1.20 -21.87
C ARG A 10 -28.89 0.56 -23.26
N THR A 11 -29.15 1.37 -24.28
CA THR A 11 -29.26 0.88 -25.66
C THR A 11 -27.93 0.29 -26.14
N ALA A 12 -26.80 0.93 -25.84
CA ALA A 12 -25.47 0.41 -26.20
C ALA A 12 -25.18 -0.94 -25.51
N MET A 13 -25.57 -1.11 -24.25
CA MET A 13 -25.42 -2.38 -23.53
C MET A 13 -26.22 -3.52 -24.18
N ILE A 14 -27.47 -3.25 -24.61
CA ILE A 14 -28.29 -4.24 -25.32
C ILE A 14 -27.64 -4.64 -26.65
N LEU A 15 -27.08 -3.68 -27.39
CA LEU A 15 -26.37 -3.96 -28.63
C LEU A 15 -25.12 -4.81 -28.40
N MET A 16 -24.31 -4.49 -27.38
CA MET A 16 -23.12 -5.26 -27.02
C MET A 16 -23.47 -6.69 -26.59
N ASP A 17 -24.52 -6.85 -25.77
CA ASP A 17 -25.04 -8.17 -25.39
C ASP A 17 -25.45 -8.99 -26.62
N GLY A 18 -26.17 -8.37 -27.57
CA GLY A 18 -26.53 -9.01 -28.84
C GLY A 18 -25.32 -9.43 -29.69
N MET A 19 -24.26 -8.61 -29.73
CA MET A 19 -23.01 -8.95 -30.44
C MET A 19 -22.27 -10.11 -29.77
N ILE A 20 -22.20 -10.13 -28.44
CA ILE A 20 -21.60 -11.23 -27.67
C ILE A 20 -22.40 -12.50 -27.90
N ASN A 21 -23.73 -12.44 -27.83
CA ASN A 21 -24.61 -13.58 -28.09
C ASN A 21 -24.43 -14.14 -29.50
N TYR A 22 -24.34 -13.27 -30.52
CA TYR A 22 -24.05 -13.69 -31.89
C TYR A 22 -22.71 -14.43 -31.98
N LEU A 23 -21.64 -13.86 -31.42
CA LEU A 23 -20.31 -14.47 -31.44
C LEU A 23 -20.31 -15.86 -30.78
N ILE A 24 -20.85 -15.95 -29.56
CA ILE A 24 -20.89 -17.22 -28.81
C ILE A 24 -21.76 -18.26 -29.52
N SER A 25 -22.91 -17.85 -30.09
CA SER A 25 -23.78 -18.74 -30.86
C SER A 25 -23.05 -19.31 -32.08
N ARG A 26 -22.36 -18.45 -32.85
CA ARG A 26 -21.57 -18.90 -34.01
C ARG A 26 -20.41 -19.81 -33.61
N LEU A 27 -19.67 -19.49 -32.56
CA LEU A 27 -18.61 -20.38 -32.06
C LEU A 27 -19.15 -21.74 -31.61
N THR A 28 -20.38 -21.78 -31.09
CA THR A 28 -21.03 -23.03 -30.68
C THR A 28 -21.47 -23.85 -31.90
N GLU A 29 -22.13 -23.21 -32.88
CA GLU A 29 -22.59 -23.84 -34.12
C GLU A 29 -21.44 -24.42 -34.94
N GLU A 30 -20.29 -23.74 -34.98
CA GLU A 30 -19.08 -24.21 -35.64
C GLU A 30 -18.28 -25.25 -34.79
N GLY A 31 -18.77 -25.61 -33.60
CA GLY A 31 -18.11 -26.59 -32.72
C GLY A 31 -16.80 -26.10 -32.08
N LEU A 32 -16.55 -24.79 -32.05
CA LEU A 32 -15.29 -24.18 -31.59
C LEU A 32 -15.26 -23.87 -30.09
N MET A 33 -16.40 -23.82 -29.41
CA MET A 33 -16.46 -23.51 -27.97
C MET A 33 -15.71 -24.52 -27.08
N GLY A 34 -15.49 -25.76 -27.57
CA GLY A 34 -14.65 -26.75 -26.89
C GLY A 34 -13.14 -26.49 -27.01
N CYS A 35 -12.72 -25.57 -27.87
CA CYS A 35 -11.31 -25.33 -28.22
C CYS A 35 -10.82 -23.92 -27.86
N ILE A 36 -11.72 -23.01 -27.47
CA ILE A 36 -11.40 -21.58 -27.26
C ILE A 36 -11.72 -21.18 -25.82
N ASN A 37 -10.79 -20.46 -25.20
CA ASN A 37 -11.05 -19.69 -23.99
C ASN A 37 -11.49 -18.28 -24.39
N PHE A 38 -12.76 -17.96 -24.12
CA PHE A 38 -13.33 -16.63 -24.31
C PHE A 38 -13.24 -15.85 -23.01
N ILE A 39 -12.65 -14.65 -23.06
CA ILE A 39 -12.53 -13.74 -21.92
C ILE A 39 -13.08 -12.38 -22.31
N LEU A 40 -14.16 -11.97 -21.65
CA LEU A 40 -14.77 -10.66 -21.78
C LEU A 40 -14.25 -9.74 -20.68
N LEU A 41 -13.79 -8.56 -21.09
CA LEU A 41 -13.16 -7.57 -20.22
C LEU A 41 -13.78 -6.19 -20.44
N SER A 42 -13.59 -5.31 -19.46
CA SER A 42 -13.54 -3.87 -19.71
C SER A 42 -12.24 -3.29 -19.18
N ASP A 43 -11.87 -2.11 -19.64
CA ASP A 43 -10.72 -1.35 -19.17
C ASP A 43 -11.00 -0.68 -17.82
N HIS A 44 -12.16 -0.06 -17.68
CA HIS A 44 -12.62 0.61 -16.48
C HIS A 44 -14.15 0.67 -16.41
N GLY A 45 -14.67 1.26 -15.32
CA GLY A 45 -16.07 1.65 -15.18
C GLY A 45 -16.35 3.08 -15.66
N MET A 46 -17.45 3.67 -15.20
CA MET A 46 -17.89 5.02 -15.57
C MET A 46 -18.57 5.71 -14.39
N GLN A 47 -18.32 7.01 -14.21
CA GLN A 47 -18.87 7.83 -13.14
C GLN A 47 -19.71 8.98 -13.71
N GLN A 48 -20.90 9.19 -13.14
CA GLN A 48 -21.73 10.35 -13.48
C GLN A 48 -21.04 11.64 -13.02
N MET A 49 -20.93 12.61 -13.94
CA MET A 49 -20.33 13.91 -13.71
C MET A 49 -21.27 14.86 -12.96
N ASP A 50 -20.70 15.66 -12.07
CA ASP A 50 -21.33 16.80 -11.38
C ASP A 50 -20.55 18.08 -11.70
N LYS A 51 -20.88 18.71 -12.84
CA LYS A 51 -20.17 19.91 -13.32
C LYS A 51 -20.23 21.10 -12.36
N LYS A 52 -21.22 21.15 -11.47
CA LYS A 52 -21.32 22.23 -10.48
C LYS A 52 -20.19 22.13 -9.46
N LYS A 53 -19.70 20.93 -9.18
CA LYS A 53 -18.57 20.68 -8.27
C LYS A 53 -17.21 20.72 -8.97
N SER A 54 -17.16 20.62 -10.30
CA SER A 54 -15.92 20.73 -11.08
C SER A 54 -15.19 22.04 -10.84
N VAL A 55 -13.87 21.93 -10.73
CA VAL A 55 -12.96 22.98 -10.26
C VAL A 55 -12.29 23.64 -11.45
N VAL A 56 -12.14 24.97 -11.39
CA VAL A 56 -11.39 25.76 -12.37
C VAL A 56 -10.17 26.33 -11.68
N THR A 57 -8.99 25.91 -12.12
CA THR A 57 -7.73 26.15 -11.41
C THR A 57 -7.31 27.62 -11.45
N MET A 58 -7.54 28.32 -12.56
CA MET A 58 -7.21 29.75 -12.69
C MET A 58 -7.97 30.65 -11.70
N ASN A 59 -9.13 30.22 -11.20
CA ASN A 59 -9.88 30.98 -10.18
C ASN A 59 -9.15 31.03 -8.82
N TYR A 60 -8.15 30.17 -8.62
CA TYR A 60 -7.32 30.12 -7.42
C TYR A 60 -5.90 30.59 -7.67
N LEU A 61 -5.30 30.20 -8.80
CA LEU A 61 -3.90 30.53 -9.12
C LEU A 61 -3.72 31.90 -9.78
N GLY A 62 -4.79 32.45 -10.35
CA GLY A 62 -4.76 33.74 -11.04
C GLY A 62 -4.22 33.67 -12.49
N PRO A 63 -4.33 34.78 -13.23
CA PRO A 63 -4.00 34.84 -14.66
C PRO A 63 -2.49 34.71 -14.96
N GLN A 64 -1.63 34.87 -13.97
CA GLN A 64 -0.18 34.72 -14.09
C GLN A 64 0.27 33.25 -14.16
N PHE A 65 -0.63 32.29 -13.90
CA PHE A 65 -0.33 30.87 -14.02
C PHE A 65 -0.13 30.46 -15.49
N ASN A 66 1.11 30.18 -15.86
CA ASN A 66 1.51 29.85 -17.24
C ASN A 66 2.13 28.45 -17.39
N ASP A 67 2.00 27.60 -16.38
CA ASP A 67 2.48 26.23 -16.44
C ASP A 67 1.65 25.38 -17.40
N MET A 68 2.28 24.32 -17.93
CA MET A 68 1.59 23.36 -18.79
C MET A 68 0.60 22.56 -17.93
N PHE A 69 -0.66 22.56 -18.34
CA PHE A 69 -1.77 22.02 -17.57
C PHE A 69 -2.57 21.06 -18.44
N PHE A 70 -2.82 19.86 -17.92
CA PHE A 70 -3.66 18.87 -18.56
C PHE A 70 -4.93 18.69 -17.73
N SER A 71 -6.05 19.17 -18.23
CA SER A 71 -7.37 19.05 -17.60
C SER A 71 -7.89 17.61 -17.62
N GLY A 72 -8.73 17.26 -16.64
CA GLY A 72 -9.32 15.93 -16.52
C GLY A 72 -9.76 15.61 -15.09
N VAL A 73 -10.34 14.43 -14.89
CA VAL A 73 -10.69 13.94 -13.54
C VAL A 73 -9.45 13.69 -12.68
N VAL A 74 -8.31 13.45 -13.34
CA VAL A 74 -6.96 13.51 -12.78
C VAL A 74 -6.17 14.48 -13.64
N ALA A 75 -6.16 15.75 -13.23
CA ALA A 75 -5.38 16.77 -13.89
C ALA A 75 -3.89 16.67 -13.52
N ARG A 76 -3.03 17.14 -14.41
CA ARG A 76 -1.59 17.18 -14.22
C ARG A 76 -1.06 18.56 -14.52
N VAL A 77 -0.08 19.00 -13.75
CA VAL A 77 0.66 20.24 -13.97
C VAL A 77 2.14 19.91 -14.11
N GLU A 78 2.76 20.42 -15.17
CA GLU A 78 4.21 20.44 -15.34
C GLU A 78 4.69 21.85 -15.01
N ILE A 79 5.53 21.98 -13.98
CA ILE A 79 5.97 23.28 -13.47
C ILE A 79 7.15 23.77 -14.33
N ASN A 80 7.08 25.02 -14.80
CA ASN A 80 8.24 25.63 -15.44
C ASN A 80 9.35 25.93 -14.40
N GLU A 81 10.62 25.73 -14.76
CA GLU A 81 11.80 25.76 -13.87
C GLU A 81 11.91 26.97 -12.93
N SER A 82 11.27 28.10 -13.24
CA SER A 82 11.27 29.32 -12.42
C SER A 82 10.43 29.27 -11.13
N ALA A 83 9.63 28.22 -10.88
CA ALA A 83 8.67 28.16 -9.77
C ALA A 83 8.91 27.03 -8.73
N HIS A 84 10.12 26.46 -8.69
CA HIS A 84 10.43 25.23 -7.94
C HIS A 84 10.37 25.29 -6.40
N SER A 85 10.01 26.40 -5.76
CA SER A 85 9.95 26.45 -4.30
C SER A 85 8.53 26.33 -3.75
N SER A 86 8.29 25.23 -3.02
CA SER A 86 7.36 25.14 -1.89
C SER A 86 5.85 24.92 -2.09
N GLN A 87 5.38 24.49 -3.26
CA GLN A 87 3.96 24.09 -3.38
C GLN A 87 3.74 22.68 -2.81
N LYS A 88 3.41 22.61 -1.51
CA LYS A 88 2.74 21.43 -0.95
C LYS A 88 1.37 21.30 -1.63
N GLY A 89 1.01 20.10 -2.09
CA GLY A 89 -0.29 19.85 -2.68
C GLY A 89 -1.42 20.38 -1.78
N ASN A 90 -2.29 21.22 -2.34
CA ASN A 90 -3.44 21.75 -1.59
C ASN A 90 -4.66 20.83 -1.77
N HIS A 91 -5.41 20.61 -0.69
CA HIS A 91 -6.58 19.74 -0.69
C HIS A 91 -7.84 20.59 -0.56
N GLY A 92 -8.73 20.47 -1.53
CA GLY A 92 -10.03 21.12 -1.51
C GLY A 92 -11.16 20.15 -1.16
N ASN A 93 -12.36 20.68 -0.96
CA ASN A 93 -13.54 19.85 -0.71
C ASN A 93 -13.82 18.87 -1.87
N ASN A 94 -13.54 19.28 -3.12
CA ASN A 94 -13.85 18.53 -4.33
C ASN A 94 -12.64 17.83 -4.98
N TYR A 95 -11.41 18.09 -4.50
CA TYR A 95 -10.20 17.59 -5.14
C TYR A 95 -9.06 17.41 -4.13
N ILE A 96 -8.07 16.62 -4.51
CA ILE A 96 -6.86 16.37 -3.72
C ILE A 96 -5.68 16.53 -4.65
N ALA A 97 -4.80 17.51 -4.39
CA ALA A 97 -3.54 17.68 -5.13
C ALA A 97 -2.37 17.05 -4.38
N TYR A 98 -1.46 16.43 -5.12
CA TYR A 98 -0.21 15.84 -4.64
C TYR A 98 0.95 16.38 -5.45
N ARG A 99 2.10 16.57 -4.81
CA ARG A 99 3.37 16.48 -5.52
C ARG A 99 3.54 15.03 -5.99
N LYS A 100 4.13 14.80 -7.16
CA LYS A 100 4.21 13.47 -7.79
C LYS A 100 4.73 12.37 -6.86
N ASP A 101 5.81 12.65 -6.14
CA ASP A 101 6.44 11.77 -5.13
C ASP A 101 5.60 11.56 -3.85
N LEU A 102 4.52 12.30 -3.66
CA LEU A 102 3.58 12.16 -2.54
C LEU A 102 2.25 11.53 -2.96
N VAL A 103 2.13 11.10 -4.23
CA VAL A 103 0.96 10.35 -4.69
C VAL A 103 0.92 9.01 -3.92
N PRO A 104 -0.25 8.58 -3.39
CA PRO A 104 -0.33 7.33 -2.66
C PRO A 104 0.22 6.13 -3.46
N ILE A 105 1.20 5.42 -2.89
CA ILE A 105 1.97 4.34 -3.55
C ILE A 105 1.09 3.27 -4.19
N ARG A 106 -0.09 2.97 -3.62
CA ARG A 106 -1.06 2.03 -4.20
C ARG A 106 -1.53 2.37 -5.62
N PHE A 107 -1.33 3.61 -6.08
CA PHE A 107 -1.63 4.01 -7.45
C PHE A 107 -0.50 3.66 -8.42
N HIS A 108 0.72 3.46 -7.93
CA HIS A 108 1.94 3.30 -8.73
C HIS A 108 2.04 4.35 -9.85
N TYR A 109 1.79 5.62 -9.49
CA TYR A 109 1.60 6.73 -10.43
C TYR A 109 2.54 7.91 -10.13
N ALA A 110 3.83 7.61 -9.95
CA ALA A 110 4.87 8.60 -9.68
C ALA A 110 6.19 8.34 -10.44
N GLY A 111 6.56 7.08 -10.67
CA GLY A 111 7.85 6.67 -11.26
C GLY A 111 8.09 6.96 -12.75
N SER A 112 7.31 7.86 -13.39
CA SER A 112 7.52 8.21 -14.82
C SER A 112 7.73 9.72 -15.00
N PRO A 113 8.69 10.14 -15.85
CA PRO A 113 8.86 11.55 -16.22
C PRO A 113 7.71 12.08 -17.08
N ARG A 114 6.80 11.20 -17.57
CA ARG A 114 5.59 11.61 -18.30
C ARG A 114 4.43 12.01 -17.39
N ILE A 115 4.59 11.83 -16.09
CA ILE A 115 3.64 12.27 -15.07
C ILE A 115 4.11 13.64 -14.59
N GLY A 116 3.20 14.61 -14.64
CA GLY A 116 3.49 15.99 -14.24
C GLY A 116 3.87 16.10 -12.77
N ASP A 117 4.61 17.16 -12.43
CA ASP A 117 5.09 17.45 -11.08
C ASP A 117 4.00 17.50 -10.01
N ILE A 118 2.80 17.95 -10.40
CA ILE A 118 1.61 17.98 -9.55
C ILE A 118 0.50 17.13 -10.18
N VAL A 119 -0.07 16.24 -9.38
CA VAL A 119 -1.24 15.42 -9.74
C VAL A 119 -2.44 15.91 -8.94
N ILE A 120 -3.48 16.36 -9.63
CA ILE A 120 -4.72 16.87 -9.01
C ILE A 120 -5.86 15.91 -9.32
N LYS A 121 -6.27 15.16 -8.31
CA LYS A 121 -7.35 14.18 -8.43
C LYS A 121 -8.68 14.78 -7.97
N GLY A 122 -9.68 14.77 -8.84
CA GLY A 122 -11.06 15.05 -8.48
C GLY A 122 -11.67 13.95 -7.61
N ARG A 123 -12.56 14.32 -6.70
CA ARG A 123 -13.48 13.37 -6.06
C ARG A 123 -14.51 12.85 -7.09
N PRO A 124 -15.21 11.74 -6.83
CA PRO A 124 -16.15 11.16 -7.81
C PRO A 124 -17.11 12.20 -8.40
N GLY A 125 -17.15 12.26 -9.75
CA GLY A 125 -17.98 13.19 -10.52
C GLY A 125 -17.37 14.59 -10.73
N VAL A 126 -16.21 14.89 -10.14
CA VAL A 126 -15.51 16.17 -10.28
C VAL A 126 -14.45 16.05 -11.38
N CYS A 127 -14.37 17.06 -12.25
CA CYS A 127 -13.27 17.24 -13.18
C CYS A 127 -12.53 18.54 -12.85
N ILE A 128 -11.23 18.57 -13.13
CA ILE A 128 -10.37 19.73 -12.88
C ILE A 128 -10.03 20.34 -14.24
N PHE A 129 -10.40 21.61 -14.40
CA PHE A 129 -10.19 22.39 -15.62
C PHE A 129 -9.18 23.51 -15.38
N LYS A 130 -8.52 23.99 -16.44
CA LYS A 130 -7.68 25.18 -16.38
C LYS A 130 -8.55 26.43 -16.32
N THR A 131 -9.53 26.54 -17.22
CA THR A 131 -10.36 27.73 -17.44
C THR A 131 -11.86 27.42 -17.37
N ASP A 132 -12.69 28.45 -17.21
CA ASP A 132 -14.15 28.32 -17.30
C ASP A 132 -14.61 27.94 -18.72
N GLU A 133 -13.91 28.40 -19.76
CA GLU A 133 -14.20 28.03 -21.15
C GLU A 133 -14.03 26.52 -21.40
N GLU A 134 -12.97 25.91 -20.86
CA GLU A 134 -12.77 24.47 -20.90
C GLU A 134 -13.90 23.73 -20.17
N LYS A 135 -14.29 24.20 -18.99
CA LYS A 135 -15.40 23.62 -18.22
C LYS A 135 -16.73 23.68 -18.98
N GLU A 136 -17.04 24.81 -19.59
CA GLU A 136 -18.29 25.01 -20.33
C GLU A 136 -18.33 24.22 -21.63
N SER A 137 -17.19 24.11 -22.33
CA SER A 137 -17.07 23.28 -23.53
C SER A 137 -17.11 21.78 -23.24
N TYR A 138 -16.81 21.35 -22.00
CA TYR A 138 -16.86 19.94 -21.60
C TYR A 138 -18.30 19.42 -21.55
N LYS A 139 -18.80 18.81 -22.64
CA LYS A 139 -20.19 18.31 -22.74
C LYS A 139 -20.40 16.85 -22.30
N LEU A 140 -19.38 16.20 -21.74
CA LEU A 140 -19.52 14.84 -21.21
C LEU A 140 -20.32 14.84 -19.90
N LEU A 141 -21.21 13.86 -19.76
CA LEU A 141 -22.03 13.64 -18.57
C LEU A 141 -21.56 12.41 -17.77
N GLY A 142 -20.73 11.55 -18.35
CA GLY A 142 -20.00 10.50 -17.67
C GLY A 142 -18.51 10.65 -17.95
N ASP A 143 -17.68 10.28 -16.97
CA ASP A 143 -16.22 10.30 -17.09
C ASP A 143 -15.58 9.21 -16.22
N HIS A 144 -14.29 8.96 -16.41
CA HIS A 144 -13.54 7.88 -15.76
C HIS A 144 -12.07 8.27 -15.54
N GLY A 145 -11.35 7.48 -14.74
CA GLY A 145 -9.97 7.76 -14.32
C GLY A 145 -9.85 8.19 -12.86
N TYR A 146 -10.95 8.16 -12.11
CA TYR A 146 -10.94 8.33 -10.66
C TYR A 146 -10.16 7.21 -9.95
N ASP A 147 -10.16 7.26 -8.62
CA ASP A 147 -9.57 6.22 -7.78
C ASP A 147 -9.99 4.80 -8.20
N ASN A 148 -9.04 3.95 -8.56
CA ASN A 148 -9.31 2.59 -9.04
C ASN A 148 -10.02 1.69 -8.03
N ARG A 149 -10.15 2.09 -6.75
CA ARG A 149 -10.90 1.34 -5.73
C ARG A 149 -12.40 1.68 -5.66
N ILE A 150 -12.86 2.79 -6.25
CA ILE A 150 -14.30 3.13 -6.18
C ILE A 150 -15.11 2.18 -7.04
N ILE A 151 -16.32 1.86 -6.58
CA ILE A 151 -17.20 0.87 -7.21
C ILE A 151 -17.48 1.23 -8.68
N SER A 152 -17.74 2.51 -8.97
CA SER A 152 -18.02 2.98 -10.32
C SER A 152 -16.86 2.89 -11.30
N MET A 153 -15.62 2.68 -10.84
CA MET A 153 -14.43 2.49 -11.71
C MET A 153 -14.07 1.03 -11.93
N ARG A 154 -14.76 0.09 -11.26
CA ARG A 154 -14.50 -1.34 -11.43
C ARG A 154 -14.84 -1.79 -12.85
N ALA A 155 -14.03 -2.72 -13.35
CA ALA A 155 -14.14 -3.28 -14.68
C ALA A 155 -14.87 -4.63 -14.69
N ILE A 156 -15.26 -5.08 -15.88
CA ILE A 156 -15.86 -6.40 -16.12
C ILE A 156 -14.76 -7.43 -16.32
N PHE A 157 -14.96 -8.62 -15.75
CA PHE A 157 -14.21 -9.82 -16.07
C PHE A 157 -15.16 -11.01 -16.10
N ILE A 158 -15.25 -11.69 -17.25
CA ILE A 158 -15.98 -12.94 -17.43
C ILE A 158 -15.11 -13.86 -18.28
N ALA A 159 -14.95 -15.12 -17.88
CA ALA A 159 -14.18 -16.10 -18.63
C ALA A 159 -14.99 -17.39 -18.81
N VAL A 160 -14.95 -17.95 -20.01
CA VAL A 160 -15.61 -19.22 -20.36
C VAL A 160 -14.72 -19.99 -21.33
N GLY A 161 -14.55 -21.29 -21.13
CA GLY A 161 -13.75 -22.11 -22.04
C GLY A 161 -13.37 -23.47 -21.47
N PRO A 162 -12.64 -24.29 -22.24
CA PRO A 162 -12.17 -25.61 -21.82
C PRO A 162 -11.19 -25.55 -20.63
N ASP A 163 -10.40 -24.48 -20.50
CA ASP A 163 -9.43 -24.34 -19.41
C ASP A 163 -9.95 -23.53 -18.22
N ILE A 164 -11.15 -22.95 -18.33
CA ILE A 164 -11.77 -22.10 -17.32
C ILE A 164 -12.66 -22.94 -16.39
N ALA A 165 -12.59 -22.63 -15.09
CA ALA A 165 -13.46 -23.22 -14.07
C ALA A 165 -14.92 -22.84 -14.34
N GLN A 166 -15.82 -23.83 -14.21
CA GLN A 166 -17.25 -23.61 -14.43
C GLN A 166 -17.93 -23.12 -13.15
N ASN A 167 -18.93 -22.23 -13.30
CA ASN A 167 -19.79 -21.75 -12.23
C ASN A 167 -19.02 -21.23 -11.01
N ARG A 168 -17.92 -20.52 -11.26
CA ARG A 168 -17.04 -20.00 -10.21
C ARG A 168 -17.06 -18.48 -10.19
N GLU A 169 -17.44 -17.94 -9.05
CA GLU A 169 -17.19 -16.55 -8.69
C GLU A 169 -15.85 -16.46 -7.96
N ILE A 170 -15.05 -15.44 -8.28
CA ILE A 170 -13.77 -15.17 -7.63
C ILE A 170 -13.77 -13.77 -7.04
N SER A 171 -12.94 -13.55 -6.02
CA SER A 171 -12.75 -12.23 -5.44
C SER A 171 -12.23 -11.23 -6.47
N ALA A 172 -12.53 -9.94 -6.26
CA ALA A 172 -12.01 -8.87 -7.10
C ALA A 172 -10.47 -8.87 -7.10
N PHE A 173 -9.89 -8.56 -8.26
CA PHE A 173 -8.45 -8.54 -8.49
C PHE A 173 -8.07 -7.34 -9.38
N GLN A 174 -6.77 -7.04 -9.49
CA GLN A 174 -6.26 -5.97 -10.35
C GLN A 174 -6.03 -6.47 -11.78
N ASN A 175 -6.35 -5.65 -12.79
CA ASN A 175 -6.20 -6.06 -14.20
C ASN A 175 -4.75 -6.36 -14.61
N THR A 176 -3.75 -5.88 -13.86
CA THR A 176 -2.33 -6.25 -13.99
C THR A 176 -2.10 -7.76 -13.90
N GLU A 177 -2.95 -8.48 -13.17
CA GLU A 177 -2.87 -9.93 -13.00
C GLU A 177 -3.25 -10.72 -14.27
N LEU A 178 -3.99 -10.09 -15.19
CA LEU A 178 -4.47 -10.76 -16.42
C LEU A 178 -3.34 -11.22 -17.33
N TYR A 179 -2.20 -10.52 -17.33
CA TYR A 179 -1.07 -10.88 -18.19
C TYR A 179 -0.54 -12.29 -17.89
N ASN A 180 -0.35 -12.61 -16.60
CA ASN A 180 0.10 -13.95 -16.19
C ASN A 180 -0.95 -15.02 -16.53
N LEU A 181 -2.24 -14.72 -16.39
CA LEU A 181 -3.32 -15.62 -16.81
C LEU A 181 -3.28 -15.88 -18.33
N PHE A 182 -3.11 -14.83 -19.15
CA PHE A 182 -3.07 -14.98 -20.60
C PHE A 182 -1.83 -15.74 -21.05
N ALA A 183 -0.66 -15.45 -20.48
CA ALA A 183 0.56 -16.20 -20.74
C ALA A 183 0.38 -17.69 -20.43
N HIS A 184 -0.25 -18.00 -19.28
CA HIS A 184 -0.58 -19.37 -18.90
C HIS A 184 -1.52 -20.06 -19.91
N LEU A 185 -2.64 -19.41 -20.27
CA LEU A 185 -3.62 -19.97 -21.22
C LEU A 185 -3.03 -20.16 -22.63
N LEU A 186 -2.11 -19.28 -23.04
CA LEU A 186 -1.38 -19.37 -24.31
C LEU A 186 -0.18 -20.33 -24.26
N ARG A 187 0.17 -20.84 -23.08
CA ARG A 187 1.33 -21.72 -22.85
C ARG A 187 2.66 -21.06 -23.25
N ILE A 188 2.83 -19.79 -22.91
CA ILE A 188 4.06 -19.03 -23.12
C ILE A 188 4.62 -18.56 -21.78
N ASP A 189 5.93 -18.33 -21.74
CA ASP A 189 6.56 -17.73 -20.58
C ASP A 189 6.19 -16.26 -20.47
N ALA A 190 5.74 -15.85 -19.29
CA ALA A 190 5.44 -14.46 -18.99
C ALA A 190 6.75 -13.66 -18.89
N ALA A 191 6.82 -12.50 -19.55
CA ALA A 191 7.88 -11.53 -19.32
C ALA A 191 7.75 -10.93 -17.90
N PRO A 192 8.83 -10.33 -17.34
CA PRO A 192 8.75 -9.62 -16.07
C PRO A 192 7.63 -8.57 -16.07
N ASN A 193 6.76 -8.61 -15.06
CA ASN A 193 5.59 -7.76 -14.93
C ASN A 193 5.21 -7.57 -13.45
N ASN A 194 4.26 -6.69 -13.16
CA ASN A 194 3.83 -6.39 -11.79
C ASN A 194 2.69 -7.29 -11.27
N GLY A 195 2.18 -8.23 -12.07
CA GLY A 195 1.20 -9.21 -11.63
C GLY A 195 1.84 -10.30 -10.77
N THR A 196 1.16 -10.72 -9.72
CA THR A 196 1.60 -11.82 -8.85
C THR A 196 1.17 -13.16 -9.45
N ASN A 197 2.14 -13.91 -9.98
CA ASN A 197 1.88 -15.22 -10.56
C ASN A 197 1.20 -16.15 -9.54
N GLY A 198 0.09 -16.78 -9.94
CA GLY A 198 -0.72 -17.65 -9.08
C GLY A 198 -2.01 -17.02 -8.56
N ILE A 199 -2.12 -15.69 -8.47
CA ILE A 199 -3.33 -15.02 -7.96
C ILE A 199 -4.59 -15.41 -8.74
N LEU A 200 -4.47 -15.57 -10.06
CA LEU A 200 -5.59 -15.95 -10.93
C LEU A 200 -5.68 -17.45 -11.24
N PHE A 201 -4.94 -18.32 -10.56
CA PHE A 201 -5.16 -19.77 -10.68
C PHE A 201 -6.58 -20.22 -10.32
N PRO A 202 -7.30 -19.57 -9.38
CA PRO A 202 -8.72 -19.86 -9.16
C PRO A 202 -9.61 -19.75 -10.41
N VAL A 203 -9.23 -18.99 -11.44
CA VAL A 203 -9.96 -18.91 -12.72
C VAL A 203 -9.89 -20.23 -13.50
N LEU A 204 -8.81 -21.00 -13.33
CA LEU A 204 -8.52 -22.18 -14.13
C LEU A 204 -9.30 -23.40 -13.63
N ARG A 205 -9.72 -24.25 -14.56
CA ARG A 205 -10.36 -25.54 -14.29
C ARG A 205 -9.41 -26.48 -13.55
N ASN A 206 -8.15 -26.51 -14.01
CA ASN A 206 -7.07 -27.32 -13.45
C ASN A 206 -5.95 -26.37 -13.03
N PRO A 207 -6.04 -25.70 -11.87
CA PRO A 207 -5.01 -24.79 -11.42
C PRO A 207 -3.69 -25.55 -11.23
N PRO A 208 -2.56 -25.03 -11.71
CA PRO A 208 -1.26 -25.62 -11.38
C PRO A 208 -0.97 -25.43 -9.89
N ALA A 209 0.01 -26.18 -9.37
CA ALA A 209 0.51 -25.93 -8.03
C ALA A 209 0.98 -24.47 -7.94
N LEU A 210 0.66 -23.80 -6.83
CA LEU A 210 1.17 -22.47 -6.59
C LEU A 210 2.70 -22.52 -6.69
N PRO A 211 3.32 -21.57 -7.41
CA PRO A 211 4.77 -21.50 -7.45
C PRO A 211 5.25 -21.48 -6.00
N ILE A 212 6.14 -22.41 -5.64
CA ILE A 212 6.80 -22.37 -4.34
C ILE A 212 7.69 -21.13 -4.39
N THR A 213 7.14 -19.99 -3.97
CA THR A 213 7.93 -18.81 -3.65
C THR A 213 8.78 -19.23 -2.47
N THR A 214 10.03 -19.59 -2.76
CA THR A 214 11.14 -19.91 -1.86
C THR A 214 10.75 -20.38 -0.47
N ILE A 215 11.08 -21.65 -0.19
CA ILE A 215 11.20 -22.26 1.15
C ILE A 215 11.26 -21.16 2.22
N ASP A 216 10.28 -21.15 3.12
CA ASP A 216 10.29 -20.45 4.40
C ASP A 216 11.57 -20.82 5.15
N GLN A 217 12.69 -20.22 4.77
CA GLN A 217 13.92 -20.30 5.53
C GLN A 217 13.80 -19.20 6.58
N PRO A 218 13.52 -19.56 7.84
CA PRO A 218 13.54 -18.58 8.91
C PRO A 218 14.93 -17.92 8.89
N SER A 219 14.95 -16.60 9.02
CA SER A 219 16.21 -15.88 9.13
C SER A 219 16.97 -16.35 10.38
N ASP A 220 18.29 -16.39 10.28
CA ASP A 220 19.15 -16.73 11.41
C ASP A 220 18.86 -15.79 12.60
N GLN A 221 19.06 -16.28 13.83
CA GLN A 221 18.92 -15.42 15.00
C GLN A 221 20.02 -14.34 15.01
N CYS A 222 19.66 -13.12 15.42
CA CYS A 222 20.62 -12.01 15.52
C CYS A 222 21.65 -12.23 16.65
N THR A 223 21.27 -12.97 17.69
CA THR A 223 22.09 -13.35 18.85
C THR A 223 21.60 -14.68 19.40
N GLU A 224 22.49 -15.45 20.02
CA GLU A 224 22.14 -16.72 20.68
C GLU A 224 21.25 -16.51 21.91
N LYS A 225 21.42 -15.38 22.62
CA LYS A 225 20.68 -15.03 23.82
C LYS A 225 20.32 -13.54 23.82
N ILE A 226 19.07 -13.25 24.17
CA ILE A 226 18.61 -11.89 24.42
C ILE A 226 19.09 -11.50 25.83
N ASN A 227 20.00 -10.52 25.87
CA ASN A 227 20.54 -9.92 27.08
C ASN A 227 20.27 -8.41 27.03
N MET A 228 19.27 -7.95 27.77
CA MET A 228 18.83 -6.57 27.78
C MET A 228 19.62 -5.75 28.80
N LYS A 229 19.91 -4.51 28.43
CA LYS A 229 20.56 -3.53 29.29
C LYS A 229 19.76 -2.23 29.22
N LEU A 230 19.77 -1.47 30.32
CA LEU A 230 19.16 -0.16 30.37
C LEU A 230 20.05 0.87 29.67
N CYS A 231 19.44 1.77 28.91
CA CYS A 231 20.11 2.98 28.47
C CYS A 231 20.46 3.87 29.67
N ASN A 232 21.55 4.64 29.59
CA ASN A 232 22.07 5.42 30.74
C ASN A 232 21.07 6.43 31.33
N PHE A 233 20.16 6.94 30.49
CA PHE A 233 19.14 7.92 30.90
C PHE A 233 17.89 7.28 31.49
N SER A 234 17.79 5.96 31.49
CA SER A 234 16.65 5.24 32.04
C SER A 234 16.79 5.02 33.54
N HIS A 235 15.72 5.31 34.29
CA HIS A 235 15.70 5.25 35.75
C HIS A 235 14.43 4.54 36.23
N ASN A 236 14.55 3.71 37.28
CA ASN A 236 13.46 2.96 37.90
C ASN A 236 12.69 2.02 36.94
N CYS A 237 13.42 1.36 36.04
CA CYS A 237 12.86 0.43 35.04
C CYS A 237 13.11 -1.02 35.45
N GLN A 238 12.10 -1.86 35.33
CA GLN A 238 12.24 -3.31 35.54
C GLN A 238 12.64 -3.96 34.21
N LEU A 239 13.76 -4.69 34.21
CA LEU A 239 14.21 -5.48 33.07
C LEU A 239 13.42 -6.80 32.98
N MET A 240 13.09 -7.21 31.75
CA MET A 240 12.24 -8.38 31.47
C MET A 240 13.00 -9.54 30.82
N ASP A 241 14.32 -9.59 30.94
CA ASP A 241 15.18 -10.63 30.32
C ASP A 241 14.67 -12.06 30.54
N ASN A 242 14.26 -12.36 31.77
CA ASN A 242 13.80 -13.70 32.15
C ASN A 242 12.49 -14.11 31.46
N ILE A 243 11.66 -13.15 31.02
CA ILE A 243 10.40 -13.43 30.32
C ILE A 243 10.70 -13.97 28.93
N TYR A 244 11.57 -13.29 28.19
CA TYR A 244 11.86 -13.65 26.79
C TYR A 244 12.77 -14.87 26.65
N GLN A 245 13.53 -15.21 27.69
CA GLN A 245 14.31 -16.45 27.73
C GLN A 245 13.44 -17.69 27.99
N ASN A 246 12.25 -17.54 28.58
CA ASN A 246 11.39 -18.65 29.02
C ASN A 246 10.02 -18.63 28.34
N CYS A 247 9.97 -18.38 27.03
CA CYS A 247 8.73 -18.45 26.27
C CYS A 247 8.20 -19.90 26.23
N SER A 248 6.95 -20.10 26.62
CA SER A 248 6.32 -21.43 26.63
C SER A 248 5.94 -21.94 25.24
N VAL A 249 5.84 -21.04 24.26
CA VAL A 249 5.46 -21.31 22.87
C VAL A 249 6.37 -20.53 21.94
N ILE A 250 6.80 -21.16 20.84
CA ILE A 250 7.53 -20.50 19.77
C ILE A 250 6.52 -19.82 18.85
N PHE A 251 6.63 -18.51 18.72
CA PHE A 251 5.80 -17.75 17.79
C PHE A 251 6.39 -17.84 16.37
N HIS A 252 5.61 -18.34 15.41
CA HIS A 252 6.06 -18.52 14.03
C HIS A 252 5.76 -17.29 13.18
N SER A 253 6.79 -16.80 12.47
CA SER A 253 6.65 -15.77 11.46
C SER A 253 5.63 -16.20 10.39
N SER A 254 4.81 -15.25 9.92
CA SER A 254 3.98 -15.44 8.71
C SER A 254 4.55 -14.72 7.51
N VAL A 255 5.75 -14.16 7.63
CA VAL A 255 6.39 -13.40 6.57
C VAL A 255 7.64 -14.13 6.14
N SER A 256 7.68 -14.48 4.86
CA SER A 256 8.92 -14.90 4.22
C SER A 256 9.73 -13.66 3.86
N ALA A 257 10.38 -13.07 4.86
CA ALA A 257 11.12 -11.81 4.71
C ALA A 257 12.44 -11.96 3.91
N SER A 258 12.86 -13.20 3.61
CA SER A 258 14.12 -13.50 2.92
C SER A 258 14.01 -13.51 1.39
N TYR A 259 12.81 -13.61 0.81
CA TYR A 259 12.64 -13.61 -0.64
C TYR A 259 13.01 -12.24 -1.23
N HIS A 260 14.14 -12.20 -1.97
CA HIS A 260 14.72 -10.99 -2.58
C HIS A 260 15.23 -9.90 -1.62
N PHE A 261 15.42 -10.22 -0.34
CA PHE A 261 16.09 -9.27 0.56
C PHE A 261 17.59 -9.23 0.24
N THR A 262 18.10 -8.06 -0.16
CA THR A 262 19.50 -7.88 -0.56
C THR A 262 20.45 -7.60 0.61
N GLY A 263 19.91 -7.43 1.83
CA GLY A 263 20.67 -7.16 3.05
C GLY A 263 21.08 -8.43 3.80
N ASP A 264 21.60 -8.25 5.02
CA ASP A 264 21.94 -9.35 5.94
C ASP A 264 20.87 -9.44 7.03
N LEU A 265 19.82 -10.22 6.76
CA LEU A 265 18.64 -10.33 7.60
C LEU A 265 18.86 -11.33 8.73
N CYS A 266 18.53 -10.92 9.95
CA CYS A 266 18.40 -11.81 11.10
C CYS A 266 17.09 -11.53 11.84
N SER A 267 16.66 -12.47 12.69
CA SER A 267 15.50 -12.30 13.57
C SER A 267 15.87 -12.30 15.05
N LEU A 268 15.09 -11.57 15.84
CA LEU A 268 15.05 -11.70 17.30
C LEU A 268 13.69 -12.27 17.68
N GLN A 269 13.68 -13.51 18.14
CA GLN A 269 12.47 -14.18 18.58
C GLN A 269 12.08 -13.75 20.00
N LEU A 270 10.90 -13.16 20.14
CA LEU A 270 10.25 -12.89 21.42
C LEU A 270 9.10 -13.91 21.61
N CYS A 271 8.38 -13.82 22.73
CA CYS A 271 7.36 -14.84 23.05
C CYS A 271 6.14 -14.80 22.11
N ASP A 272 5.69 -13.60 21.74
CA ASP A 272 4.54 -13.36 20.87
C ASP A 272 4.82 -12.29 19.80
N ALA A 273 6.12 -12.05 19.53
CA ALA A 273 6.58 -11.13 18.51
C ALA A 273 7.93 -11.56 17.92
N ILE A 274 8.26 -11.05 16.73
CA ILE A 274 9.56 -11.18 16.07
C ILE A 274 9.99 -9.80 15.62
N ILE A 275 11.26 -9.47 15.83
CA ILE A 275 11.90 -8.31 15.20
C ILE A 275 12.76 -8.83 14.05
N HIS A 276 12.51 -8.32 12.85
CA HIS A 276 13.31 -8.55 11.65
C HIS A 276 14.33 -7.42 11.50
N PHE A 277 15.61 -7.74 11.53
CA PHE A 277 16.71 -6.76 11.62
C PHE A 277 17.74 -6.96 10.52
N ASP A 278 18.15 -5.85 9.89
CA ASP A 278 19.24 -5.84 8.93
C ASP A 278 20.57 -5.53 9.63
N LYS A 279 21.45 -6.52 9.72
CA LYS A 279 22.77 -6.41 10.38
C LYS A 279 23.68 -5.39 9.68
N LYS A 280 23.59 -5.29 8.36
CA LYS A 280 24.45 -4.43 7.53
C LYS A 280 24.02 -2.97 7.61
N LEU A 281 22.71 -2.71 7.65
CA LEU A 281 22.16 -1.37 7.85
C LEU A 281 22.05 -0.97 9.32
N ARG A 282 22.11 -1.94 10.25
CA ARG A 282 21.85 -1.76 11.68
C ARG A 282 20.52 -1.07 11.92
N LYS A 283 19.46 -1.60 11.31
CA LYS A 283 18.10 -1.06 11.36
C LYS A 283 17.10 -2.20 11.46
N THR A 284 16.07 -2.02 12.28
CA THR A 284 14.88 -2.85 12.23
C THR A 284 14.12 -2.58 10.94
N ILE A 285 13.86 -3.66 10.19
CA ILE A 285 13.10 -3.62 8.95
C ILE A 285 11.61 -3.66 9.27
N MET A 286 11.22 -4.58 10.15
CA MET A 286 9.84 -4.78 10.55
C MET A 286 9.79 -5.49 11.89
N VAL A 287 8.71 -5.28 12.64
CA VAL A 287 8.29 -6.15 13.72
C VAL A 287 6.96 -6.79 13.35
N GLU A 288 6.77 -8.03 13.77
CA GLU A 288 5.47 -8.70 13.71
C GLU A 288 5.14 -9.32 15.06
N GLY A 289 3.86 -9.52 15.34
CA GLY A 289 3.46 -10.18 16.58
C GLY A 289 1.96 -10.29 16.73
N ILE A 290 1.55 -10.70 17.93
CA ILE A 290 0.14 -10.77 18.33
C ILE A 290 -0.09 -9.74 19.43
N MET A 291 -0.94 -8.75 19.15
CA MET A 291 -1.50 -7.87 20.16
C MET A 291 -2.70 -8.55 20.79
N LYS A 292 -2.67 -8.67 22.12
CA LYS A 292 -3.82 -9.10 22.91
C LYS A 292 -4.28 -7.92 23.76
N ASN A 293 -5.59 -7.81 23.95
CA ASN A 293 -6.17 -6.74 24.76
C ASN A 293 -5.56 -6.66 26.19
N THR A 294 -5.16 -7.81 26.77
CA THR A 294 -4.59 -7.87 28.12
C THR A 294 -3.18 -7.32 28.26
N ILE A 295 -2.44 -7.16 27.15
CA ILE A 295 -1.04 -6.70 27.12
C ILE A 295 -0.90 -5.35 26.40
N TRP A 296 -1.99 -4.79 25.88
CA TRP A 296 -1.99 -3.45 25.30
C TRP A 296 -2.14 -2.42 26.42
N THR A 297 -1.12 -1.59 26.64
CA THR A 297 -1.08 -0.65 27.77
C THR A 297 -1.45 0.75 27.35
N GLU A 298 -2.34 1.41 28.09
CA GLU A 298 -2.63 2.84 27.86
C GLU A 298 -1.55 3.75 28.45
N GLU A 299 -0.88 3.32 29.53
CA GLU A 299 0.18 4.07 30.21
C GLU A 299 1.57 3.55 29.79
N ILE A 300 2.38 4.45 29.24
CA ILE A 300 3.74 4.14 28.77
C ILE A 300 4.76 4.80 29.68
N LYS A 301 5.73 4.01 30.16
CA LYS A 301 6.92 4.54 30.84
C LYS A 301 7.94 5.01 29.80
N GLU A 302 7.76 6.23 29.29
CA GLU A 302 8.62 6.79 28.23
C GLU A 302 10.10 6.86 28.61
N ASN A 303 10.38 7.00 29.91
CA ASN A 303 11.73 7.02 30.48
C ASN A 303 12.42 5.64 30.53
N CYS A 304 11.71 4.56 30.21
CA CYS A 304 12.25 3.22 30.19
C CYS A 304 12.63 2.79 28.78
N VAL A 305 13.95 2.67 28.56
CA VAL A 305 14.54 2.29 27.28
C VAL A 305 15.61 1.25 27.53
N THR A 306 15.51 0.15 26.79
CA THR A 306 16.38 -1.01 26.88
C THR A 306 16.96 -1.32 25.52
N TYR A 307 18.23 -1.73 25.48
CA TYR A 307 18.89 -2.24 24.29
C TYR A 307 19.32 -3.68 24.49
N ILE A 308 19.47 -4.42 23.39
CA ILE A 308 19.95 -5.80 23.41
C ILE A 308 21.46 -5.77 23.18
N ASP A 309 22.20 -6.38 24.11
CA ASP A 309 23.64 -6.51 24.03
C ASP A 309 24.04 -7.22 22.72
N ASN A 310 25.06 -6.70 22.03
CA ASN A 310 25.53 -7.17 20.72
C ASN A 310 24.58 -6.99 19.52
N VAL A 311 23.39 -6.43 19.69
CA VAL A 311 22.50 -6.04 18.58
C VAL A 311 22.22 -4.54 18.67
N THR A 312 23.07 -3.76 17.99
CA THR A 312 23.01 -2.29 18.06
C THR A 312 22.32 -1.71 16.83
N GLN A 313 21.23 -0.98 17.04
CA GLN A 313 20.62 -0.15 16.01
C GLN A 313 21.41 1.16 15.82
N THR A 314 21.32 1.74 14.63
CA THR A 314 21.73 3.14 14.37
C THR A 314 21.00 4.08 15.34
N ASN A 315 21.74 4.88 16.10
CA ASN A 315 21.21 5.76 17.17
C ASN A 315 20.60 5.01 18.38
N SER A 316 21.09 3.79 18.66
CA SER A 316 20.77 3.03 19.87
C SER A 316 20.95 3.88 21.14
N CYS A 317 19.98 3.84 22.03
CA CYS A 317 19.94 4.67 23.25
C CYS A 317 20.14 6.19 23.02
N GLU A 318 19.77 6.74 21.88
CA GLU A 318 19.75 8.19 21.66
C GLU A 318 18.38 8.81 21.97
N ILE A 319 18.39 10.05 22.48
CA ILE A 319 17.20 10.88 22.67
C ILE A 319 17.20 11.93 21.56
N SER A 320 16.01 12.24 21.00
CA SER A 320 15.89 13.36 20.07
C SER A 320 16.33 14.66 20.76
N LYS A 321 17.31 15.34 20.17
CA LYS A 321 17.76 16.67 20.64
C LYS A 321 16.97 17.82 20.01
N ASP A 322 16.10 17.50 19.07
CA ASP A 322 15.32 18.45 18.28
C ASP A 322 13.84 18.28 18.63
N ASP A 323 13.23 19.34 19.15
CA ASP A 323 11.83 19.38 19.59
C ASP A 323 10.83 19.19 18.43
N SER A 324 11.29 19.30 17.17
CA SER A 324 10.47 19.02 15.99
C SER A 324 10.31 17.54 15.68
N TYR A 325 11.07 16.66 16.35
CA TYR A 325 11.01 15.21 16.20
C TYR A 325 10.71 14.51 17.54
N SER A 326 10.10 13.34 17.44
CA SER A 326 9.85 12.46 18.58
C SER A 326 10.13 11.01 18.19
N LEU A 327 10.16 10.13 19.19
CA LEU A 327 10.33 8.70 19.01
C LEU A 327 8.98 8.00 19.08
N ILE A 328 8.75 7.07 18.17
CA ILE A 328 7.68 6.07 18.28
C ILE A 328 8.31 4.69 18.47
N SER A 329 7.55 3.73 18.99
CA SER A 329 7.91 2.31 18.89
C SER A 329 7.09 1.65 17.79
N LEU A 330 7.73 0.81 16.97
CA LEU A 330 7.04 -0.03 15.99
C LEU A 330 6.05 -1.01 16.64
N PHE A 331 6.24 -1.35 17.92
CA PHE A 331 5.31 -2.16 18.70
C PHE A 331 4.04 -1.41 19.16
N GLY A 332 3.90 -0.12 18.83
CA GLY A 332 2.74 0.67 19.23
C GLY A 332 2.73 0.92 20.73
N ARG A 333 1.76 0.35 21.46
CA ARG A 333 1.69 0.42 22.93
C ARG A 333 1.67 -0.97 23.59
N LEU A 334 2.39 -1.92 23.00
CA LEU A 334 2.47 -3.28 23.49
C LEU A 334 3.45 -3.38 24.66
N ASP A 335 2.89 -3.52 25.88
CA ASP A 335 3.54 -3.54 27.21
C ASP A 335 5.06 -3.27 27.20
N SER A 336 5.87 -4.27 27.56
CA SER A 336 7.30 -4.13 27.76
C SER A 336 8.07 -3.99 26.43
N TYR A 337 7.46 -4.34 25.29
CA TYR A 337 8.10 -4.24 23.98
C TYR A 337 8.30 -2.81 23.50
N TYR A 338 7.47 -1.87 23.97
CA TYR A 338 7.67 -0.44 23.70
C TYR A 338 9.04 0.09 24.16
N THR A 339 9.65 -0.57 25.14
CA THR A 339 10.93 -0.13 25.72
C THR A 339 12.15 -0.43 24.84
N PHE A 340 12.01 -1.28 23.82
CA PHE A 340 13.12 -1.67 22.96
C PHE A 340 13.59 -0.54 22.05
N ASP A 341 14.83 -0.09 22.25
CA ASP A 341 15.46 0.99 21.48
C ASP A 341 15.56 0.67 19.98
N LEU A 342 15.87 -0.59 19.66
CA LEU A 342 15.96 -1.14 18.32
C LEU A 342 14.61 -1.15 17.58
N THR A 343 13.50 -0.87 18.25
CA THR A 343 12.19 -0.74 17.57
C THR A 343 11.71 0.69 17.53
N ARG A 344 12.55 1.63 18.00
CA ARG A 344 12.20 3.04 18.02
C ARG A 344 12.66 3.75 16.76
N LEU A 345 11.79 4.60 16.26
CA LEU A 345 12.02 5.40 15.06
C LEU A 345 11.84 6.87 15.38
N VAL A 346 12.79 7.68 14.94
CA VAL A 346 12.70 9.15 15.01
C VAL A 346 11.81 9.61 13.87
N VAL A 347 10.73 10.32 14.20
CA VAL A 347 9.74 10.80 13.25
C VAL A 347 9.33 12.25 13.58
N PRO A 348 8.80 13.01 12.62
CA PRO A 348 8.31 14.36 12.90
C PRO A 348 7.25 14.36 14.00
N LYS A 349 7.32 15.31 14.93
CA LYS A 349 6.38 15.40 16.06
C LYS A 349 4.92 15.50 15.61
N VAL A 350 4.66 16.19 14.51
CA VAL A 350 3.31 16.30 13.89
C VAL A 350 2.77 14.94 13.45
N PHE A 351 3.63 14.02 13.00
CA PHE A 351 3.22 12.65 12.69
C PHE A 351 2.81 11.90 13.95
N VAL A 352 3.58 12.04 15.04
CA VAL A 352 3.28 11.39 16.32
C VAL A 352 1.95 11.89 16.86
N ASP A 353 1.84 13.19 17.09
CA ASP A 353 0.72 13.81 17.80
C ASP A 353 -0.61 13.72 17.00
N GLY A 354 -0.53 13.54 15.67
CA GLY A 354 -1.69 13.37 14.79
C GLY A 354 -1.91 11.92 14.37
N ILE A 355 -1.16 11.51 13.33
CA ILE A 355 -1.42 10.26 12.60
C ILE A 355 -1.17 9.03 13.49
N TRP A 356 -0.03 8.99 14.18
CA TRP A 356 0.34 7.83 14.98
C TRP A 356 -0.61 7.62 16.16
N GLN A 357 -0.92 8.68 16.91
CA GLN A 357 -1.90 8.58 18.01
C GLN A 357 -3.27 8.11 17.52
N TYR A 358 -3.73 8.59 16.36
CA TYR A 358 -4.98 8.11 15.76
C TYR A 358 -4.93 6.61 15.46
N VAL A 359 -3.86 6.13 14.81
CA VAL A 359 -3.67 4.69 14.51
C VAL A 359 -3.68 3.85 15.79
N LEU A 360 -3.00 4.29 16.85
CA LEU A 360 -2.96 3.57 18.12
C LEU A 360 -4.34 3.52 18.81
N ASN A 361 -5.11 4.61 18.75
CA ASN A 361 -6.47 4.65 19.31
C ASN A 361 -7.41 3.72 18.54
N GLU A 362 -7.40 3.77 17.21
CA GLU A 362 -8.18 2.83 16.38
C GLU A 362 -7.75 1.38 16.65
N THR A 363 -6.46 1.11 16.79
CA THR A 363 -5.96 -0.23 17.13
C THR A 363 -6.55 -0.73 18.45
N ALA A 364 -6.66 0.14 19.47
CA ALA A 364 -7.29 -0.20 20.73
C ALA A 364 -8.78 -0.56 20.55
N GLU A 365 -9.52 0.21 19.74
CA GLU A 365 -10.93 -0.11 19.43
C GLU A 365 -11.07 -1.46 18.71
N TYR A 366 -10.16 -1.78 17.79
CA TYR A 366 -10.14 -3.06 17.08
C TYR A 366 -9.78 -4.22 18.03
N LEU A 367 -8.87 -4.02 18.98
CA LEU A 367 -8.54 -5.02 20.00
C LEU A 367 -9.73 -5.30 20.92
N VAL A 368 -10.48 -4.27 21.32
CA VAL A 368 -11.72 -4.45 22.10
C VAL A 368 -12.75 -5.27 21.31
N LYS A 369 -12.85 -5.03 20.00
CA LYS A 369 -13.83 -5.70 19.14
C LYS A 369 -13.47 -7.14 18.78
N TYR A 370 -12.20 -7.40 18.47
CA TYR A 370 -11.76 -8.68 17.91
C TYR A 370 -10.92 -9.53 18.89
N GLY A 371 -10.53 -8.97 20.04
CA GLY A 371 -9.76 -9.65 21.09
C GLY A 371 -8.26 -9.69 20.79
N ASN A 372 -7.89 -10.35 19.69
CA ASN A 372 -6.51 -10.54 19.26
C ASN A 372 -6.29 -10.01 17.84
N LEU A 373 -5.23 -9.23 17.65
CA LEU A 373 -4.80 -8.77 16.33
C LEU A 373 -3.38 -9.26 16.05
N ARG A 374 -3.17 -9.86 14.88
CA ARG A 374 -1.81 -10.00 14.36
C ARG A 374 -1.42 -8.66 13.76
N PHE A 375 -0.21 -8.18 14.04
CA PHE A 375 0.27 -6.92 13.50
C PHE A 375 1.61 -7.06 12.80
N PHE A 376 1.85 -6.13 11.88
CA PHE A 376 3.11 -5.90 11.20
C PHE A 376 3.38 -4.40 11.22
N SER A 377 4.59 -4.01 11.59
CA SER A 377 4.96 -2.60 11.69
C SER A 377 6.39 -2.40 11.24
N GLY A 378 6.64 -1.47 10.32
CA GLY A 378 7.97 -1.29 9.75
C GLY A 378 8.17 0.06 9.07
N ALA A 379 9.44 0.36 8.82
CA ALA A 379 9.89 1.55 8.10
C ALA A 379 10.01 1.23 6.60
N ILE A 380 9.41 2.07 5.76
CA ILE A 380 9.52 2.02 4.31
C ILE A 380 10.44 3.14 3.84
N TYR A 381 11.42 2.77 3.02
CA TYR A 381 12.36 3.67 2.37
C TYR A 381 12.14 3.62 0.86
N ASP A 382 11.50 4.66 0.34
CA ASP A 382 11.10 4.83 -1.07
C ASP A 382 11.12 6.33 -1.34
N GLN A 383 12.31 6.87 -1.62
CA GLN A 383 12.49 8.32 -1.78
C GLN A 383 12.10 8.83 -3.16
N ASP A 384 12.27 7.99 -4.18
CA ASP A 384 11.90 8.34 -5.55
C ASP A 384 10.41 8.09 -5.85
N GLY A 385 9.70 7.41 -4.93
CA GLY A 385 8.27 7.16 -5.00
C GLY A 385 7.92 6.11 -6.05
N ASP A 386 8.87 5.26 -6.46
CA ASP A 386 8.65 4.24 -7.48
C ASP A 386 7.87 3.02 -6.94
N GLY A 387 7.68 2.94 -5.62
CA GLY A 387 6.98 1.85 -4.94
C GLY A 387 7.86 0.64 -4.67
N VAL A 388 9.18 0.78 -4.80
CA VAL A 388 10.20 -0.24 -4.54
C VAL A 388 11.11 0.26 -3.41
N ARG A 389 11.72 -0.67 -2.67
CA ARG A 389 12.69 -0.33 -1.63
C ARG A 389 13.92 0.32 -2.26
N ASP A 390 14.30 1.49 -1.73
CA ASP A 390 15.56 2.16 -2.04
C ASP A 390 16.78 1.23 -1.88
N SER A 391 17.87 1.53 -2.59
CA SER A 391 19.13 0.81 -2.41
C SER A 391 19.72 1.03 -1.01
N ASP A 392 20.52 0.08 -0.53
CA ASP A 392 21.21 0.20 0.77
C ASP A 392 22.05 1.49 0.89
N GLU A 393 22.63 1.96 -0.22
CA GLU A 393 23.44 3.18 -0.25
C GLU A 393 22.58 4.42 0.02
N VAL A 394 21.42 4.49 -0.64
CA VAL A 394 20.43 5.56 -0.46
C VAL A 394 19.90 5.53 0.99
N ILE A 395 19.57 4.35 1.52
CA ILE A 395 19.06 4.20 2.89
C ILE A 395 20.09 4.61 3.95
N ARG A 396 21.39 4.35 3.74
CA ARG A 396 22.44 4.79 4.68
C ARG A 396 22.58 6.30 4.73
N ASN A 397 22.39 6.97 3.60
CA ASN A 397 22.55 8.41 3.47
C ASN A 397 21.31 9.20 3.93
N LEU A 398 20.19 8.51 4.16
CA LEU A 398 18.97 9.10 4.68
C LEU A 398 19.16 9.62 6.11
N ARG A 399 19.11 10.94 6.25
CA ARG A 399 18.90 11.61 7.55
C ARG A 399 17.40 11.59 7.87
N ASN A 400 16.87 10.45 8.33
CA ASN A 400 15.58 10.25 9.02
C ASN A 400 14.26 10.86 8.47
N ILE A 401 14.22 11.56 7.33
CA ILE A 401 13.10 12.48 7.03
C ILE A 401 12.07 11.93 6.01
N SER A 402 12.42 10.98 5.15
CA SER A 402 11.47 10.34 4.23
C SER A 402 11.31 8.88 4.60
N MET A 403 10.36 8.60 5.49
CA MET A 403 10.01 7.25 5.91
C MET A 403 8.49 7.16 5.98
N THR A 404 7.94 6.19 5.27
CA THR A 404 6.54 5.79 5.49
C THR A 404 6.54 4.68 6.54
N ILE A 405 5.67 4.78 7.52
CA ILE A 405 5.45 3.69 8.48
C ILE A 405 4.22 2.93 8.01
N GLN A 406 4.40 1.64 7.74
CA GLN A 406 3.27 0.74 7.53
C GLN A 406 2.95 0.08 8.85
N PHE A 407 1.69 0.18 9.26
CA PHE A 407 1.13 -0.55 10.40
C PHE A 407 -0.09 -1.29 9.87
N GLU A 408 -0.04 -2.62 9.91
CA GLU A 408 -1.07 -3.49 9.37
C GLU A 408 -1.55 -4.44 10.46
N CYS A 409 -2.86 -4.51 10.65
CA CYS A 409 -3.49 -5.47 11.55
C CYS A 409 -4.37 -6.44 10.76
N VAL A 410 -4.16 -7.73 11.02
CA VAL A 410 -4.99 -8.81 10.48
C VAL A 410 -5.74 -9.45 11.64
N ILE A 411 -7.05 -9.66 11.46
CA ILE A 411 -7.88 -10.34 12.47
C ILE A 411 -7.31 -11.74 12.68
N SER A 412 -6.90 -12.02 13.91
CA SER A 412 -6.34 -13.31 14.30
C SER A 412 -7.43 -14.13 15.00
N ASN A 413 -7.70 -15.33 14.48
CA ASN A 413 -8.59 -16.30 15.14
C ASN A 413 -7.86 -17.19 16.17
N TYR A 414 -6.57 -16.91 16.43
CA TYR A 414 -5.77 -17.63 17.43
C TYR A 414 -6.06 -17.18 18.86
#